data_AF-A0A2V7VF10-F1
#
_entry.id   AF-A0A2V7VF10-F1
#
_cell.length_a   1.000
_cell.length_b   1.000
_cell.length_c   1.000
_cell.angle_alpha   90.00
_cell.angle_beta   90.00
_cell.angle_gamma   90.00
#
_symmetry.space_group_name_H-M   'P 1'
#
loop_
_entity.id
_entity.type
_entity.pdbx_description
1 polymer ?
#
loop_
_entity_poly.entity_id
_entity_poly.type
_entity_poly.pdbx_seq_one_letter_code
_entity_poly.pdbx_strand_id
1 'polypeptide(L)'
;MRHVPATAEAYAAVVLAALAVGCVEQAPTAPSPPPPLTGSYTLTVEASDVCRLPVSRFVWGMEATSSGSSTTAGQTLLVRATLPAGDATVDLSLTAGANSVASGTLTARSAAFGDEMLRVTLAGAALATIATGPAGRGEVRDGTYNGAIALAPADDPDPRSAGSCTAASHHWTLAAR
;
A
#
# COMPACT_ATOMS: atom_id res chain seq x y z
N MET A 1 -25.37 91.61 -13.44
CA MET A 1 -24.10 92.30 -13.76
C MET A 1 -22.94 91.36 -13.46
N ARG A 2 -22.01 91.22 -14.42
CA ARG A 2 -20.61 90.78 -14.32
C ARG A 2 -20.25 89.29 -14.14
N HIS A 3 -19.63 88.79 -15.22
CA HIS A 3 -18.40 87.96 -15.36
C HIS A 3 -18.33 86.48 -14.91
N VAL A 4 -18.04 85.64 -15.94
CA VAL A 4 -17.41 84.29 -16.04
C VAL A 4 -15.87 84.43 -15.71
N PRO A 5 -14.99 83.43 -15.39
CA PRO A 5 -14.96 81.96 -15.67
C PRO A 5 -14.50 80.98 -14.55
N ALA A 6 -14.55 79.70 -14.95
CA ALA A 6 -13.96 78.43 -14.50
C ALA A 6 -12.68 78.39 -13.63
N THR A 7 -12.64 77.39 -12.75
CA THR A 7 -11.53 76.51 -12.30
C THR A 7 -12.16 75.46 -11.37
N ALA A 8 -11.77 74.21 -11.20
CA ALA A 8 -10.85 73.27 -11.83
C ALA A 8 -11.21 71.91 -11.19
N GLU A 9 -10.88 70.82 -11.87
CA GLU A 9 -11.11 69.45 -11.47
C GLU A 9 -10.55 69.12 -10.06
N ALA A 10 -11.31 68.36 -9.28
CA ALA A 10 -10.76 67.56 -8.18
C ALA A 10 -11.47 66.21 -8.13
N TYR A 11 -10.80 65.26 -8.77
CA TYR A 11 -10.99 63.83 -8.70
C TYR A 11 -11.17 63.32 -7.26
N ALA A 12 -12.11 62.40 -7.07
CA ALA A 12 -11.84 61.01 -6.67
C ALA A 12 -13.08 60.42 -5.98
N ALA A 13 -13.86 59.69 -6.78
CA ALA A 13 -14.81 58.72 -6.29
C ALA A 13 -14.04 57.57 -5.58
N VAL A 14 -14.22 57.42 -4.28
CA VAL A 14 -13.83 56.19 -3.58
C VAL A 14 -15.01 55.23 -3.67
N VAL A 15 -14.92 54.38 -4.68
CA VAL A 15 -15.80 53.24 -4.94
C VAL A 15 -15.72 52.27 -3.77
N LEU A 16 -16.86 52.00 -3.13
CA LEU A 16 -17.05 50.78 -2.33
C LEU A 16 -16.92 49.58 -3.28
N ALA A 17 -15.77 48.90 -3.24
CA ALA A 17 -15.57 47.64 -3.95
C ALA A 17 -15.04 46.56 -2.99
N ALA A 18 -15.96 45.65 -2.67
CA ALA A 18 -15.75 44.21 -2.57
C ALA A 18 -14.44 43.70 -1.95
N LEU A 19 -14.49 43.40 -0.65
CA LEU A 19 -13.72 42.30 -0.07
C LEU A 19 -14.70 41.19 0.33
N ALA A 20 -15.40 40.65 -0.67
CA ALA A 20 -15.91 39.29 -0.57
C ALA A 20 -14.68 38.39 -0.69
N VAL A 21 -14.02 38.14 0.44
CA VAL A 21 -13.05 37.07 0.58
C VAL A 21 -13.86 35.79 0.39
N GLY A 22 -13.96 35.34 -0.86
CA GLY A 22 -14.46 34.02 -1.16
C GLY A 22 -13.54 33.04 -0.46
N CYS A 23 -13.97 32.56 0.71
CA CYS A 23 -13.59 31.24 1.17
C CYS A 23 -14.03 30.30 0.06
N VAL A 24 -13.11 29.99 -0.86
CA VAL A 24 -13.26 28.81 -1.70
C VAL A 24 -13.21 27.67 -0.70
N GLU A 25 -14.38 27.23 -0.24
CA GLU A 25 -14.54 25.92 0.37
C GLU A 25 -14.00 24.94 -0.65
N GLN A 26 -12.76 24.53 -0.44
CA GLN A 26 -12.13 23.48 -1.21
C GLN A 26 -12.97 22.25 -0.93
N ALA A 27 -13.88 21.94 -1.86
CA ALA A 27 -14.75 20.78 -1.76
C ALA A 27 -13.88 19.57 -1.39
N PRO A 28 -14.30 18.71 -0.44
CA PRO A 28 -13.50 17.56 -0.04
C PRO A 28 -13.07 16.81 -1.30
N THR A 29 -11.77 16.78 -1.56
CA THR A 29 -11.24 16.07 -2.72
C THR A 29 -11.74 14.65 -2.61
N ALA A 30 -12.53 14.19 -3.60
CA ALA A 30 -13.05 12.84 -3.58
C ALA A 30 -11.87 11.87 -3.39
N PRO A 31 -12.00 10.88 -2.50
CA PRO A 31 -10.89 9.99 -2.19
C PRO A 31 -10.40 9.33 -3.49
N SER A 32 -9.10 9.46 -3.75
CA SER A 32 -8.49 8.93 -4.96
C SER A 32 -8.41 7.41 -4.86
N PRO A 33 -8.76 6.68 -5.92
CA PRO A 33 -8.71 5.23 -5.90
C PRO A 33 -7.29 4.73 -5.62
N PRO A 34 -7.13 3.59 -4.94
CA PRO A 34 -5.82 2.99 -4.76
C PRO A 34 -5.20 2.68 -6.13
N PRO A 35 -3.89 2.91 -6.32
CA PRO A 35 -3.23 2.57 -7.57
C PRO A 35 -3.24 1.05 -7.78
N PRO A 36 -3.32 0.58 -9.04
CA PRO A 36 -3.42 -0.84 -9.34
C PRO A 36 -2.11 -1.59 -9.01
N LEU A 37 -2.25 -2.79 -8.47
CA LEU A 37 -1.14 -3.72 -8.17
C LEU A 37 -1.08 -4.80 -9.25
N THR A 38 -0.58 -4.42 -10.43
CA THR A 38 -0.46 -5.33 -11.59
C THR A 38 1.00 -5.46 -12.07
N GLY A 39 1.39 -6.66 -12.50
CA GLY A 39 2.71 -6.97 -13.07
C GLY A 39 3.67 -7.65 -12.09
N SER A 40 4.97 -7.56 -12.35
CA SER A 40 6.00 -8.22 -11.53
C SER A 40 6.36 -7.42 -10.28
N TYR A 41 6.43 -8.09 -9.14
CA TYR A 41 6.75 -7.49 -7.83
C TYR A 41 7.76 -8.32 -7.05
N THR A 42 8.40 -7.69 -6.07
CA THR A 42 9.12 -8.37 -4.99
C THR A 42 8.30 -8.25 -3.70
N LEU A 43 7.91 -9.39 -3.12
CA LEU A 43 7.47 -9.45 -1.72
C LEU A 43 8.70 -9.63 -0.83
N THR A 44 8.82 -8.79 0.18
CA THR A 44 9.74 -9.02 1.30
C THR A 44 8.92 -9.16 2.57
N VAL A 45 9.22 -10.16 3.39
CA VAL A 45 8.68 -10.30 4.75
C VAL A 45 9.85 -10.36 5.72
N GLU A 46 9.79 -9.57 6.77
CA GLU A 46 10.76 -9.50 7.85
C GLU A 46 10.09 -9.94 9.15
N ALA A 47 10.67 -10.97 9.78
CA ALA A 47 10.26 -11.44 11.08
C ALA A 47 10.42 -10.31 12.11
N SER A 48 9.52 -10.22 13.09
CA SER A 48 9.65 -9.26 14.17
C SER A 48 10.96 -9.51 14.94
N ASP A 49 11.59 -8.46 15.46
CA ASP A 49 12.86 -8.57 16.21
C ASP A 49 12.76 -9.46 17.46
N VAL A 50 11.54 -9.69 17.97
CA VAL A 50 11.32 -10.62 19.09
C VAL A 50 11.42 -12.10 18.66
N CYS A 51 11.34 -12.37 17.36
CA CYS A 51 11.49 -13.72 16.81
C CYS A 51 12.96 -14.11 16.76
N ARG A 52 13.30 -15.21 17.45
CA ARG A 52 14.66 -15.80 17.40
C ARG A 52 14.74 -16.90 16.35
N LEU A 53 14.47 -16.55 15.09
CA LEU A 53 14.57 -17.47 13.96
C LEU A 53 15.99 -17.47 13.38
N PRO A 54 16.48 -18.59 12.83
CA PRO A 54 17.79 -18.64 12.15
C PRO A 54 17.87 -17.75 10.91
N VAL A 55 16.72 -17.48 10.27
CA VAL A 55 16.57 -16.53 9.17
C VAL A 55 15.36 -15.65 9.46
N SER A 56 15.52 -14.33 9.31
CA SER A 56 14.47 -13.35 9.62
C SER A 56 13.95 -12.59 8.41
N ARG A 57 14.63 -12.65 7.25
CA ARG A 57 14.21 -11.94 6.03
C ARG A 57 13.90 -12.94 4.92
N PHE A 58 12.72 -12.80 4.32
CA PHE A 58 12.22 -13.67 3.28
C PHE A 58 11.83 -12.87 2.04
N VAL A 59 12.22 -13.32 0.84
CA VAL A 59 12.04 -12.56 -0.40
C VAL A 59 11.48 -13.45 -1.50
N TRP A 60 10.41 -13.01 -2.16
CA TRP A 60 9.79 -13.70 -3.29
C TRP A 60 9.63 -12.80 -4.50
N GLY A 61 9.88 -13.35 -5.68
CA GLY A 61 9.37 -12.77 -6.93
C GLY A 61 7.95 -13.21 -7.15
N MET A 62 7.06 -12.26 -7.39
CA MET A 62 5.64 -12.52 -7.58
C MET A 62 5.13 -11.82 -8.84
N GLU A 63 4.06 -12.36 -9.38
CA GLU A 63 3.22 -11.69 -10.36
C GLU A 63 1.92 -11.31 -9.69
N ALA A 64 1.68 -10.01 -9.55
CA ALA A 64 0.45 -9.48 -8.97
C ALA A 64 -0.56 -9.18 -10.08
N THR A 65 -1.80 -9.53 -9.80
CA THR A 65 -2.96 -9.09 -10.56
C THR A 65 -3.89 -8.38 -9.59
N SER A 66 -4.38 -7.21 -9.99
CA SER A 66 -5.40 -6.51 -9.24
C SER A 66 -6.71 -6.49 -10.03
N SER A 67 -7.79 -6.91 -9.40
CA SER A 67 -9.16 -6.86 -9.93
C SER A 67 -10.05 -6.14 -8.93
N GLY A 68 -11.13 -5.50 -9.40
CA GLY A 68 -11.97 -4.72 -8.51
C GLY A 68 -13.02 -3.91 -9.26
N SER A 69 -14.10 -3.56 -8.56
CA SER A 69 -15.15 -2.69 -9.07
C SER A 69 -15.33 -1.51 -8.12
N SER A 70 -15.48 -0.31 -8.70
CA SER A 70 -15.84 0.88 -7.94
C SER A 70 -17.30 0.81 -7.55
N THR A 71 -17.62 0.64 -6.28
CA THR A 71 -19.00 0.71 -5.78
C THR A 71 -19.24 2.06 -5.10
N THR A 72 -20.50 2.48 -4.99
CA THR A 72 -20.92 3.69 -4.28
C THR A 72 -20.54 3.67 -2.79
N ALA A 73 -20.21 2.51 -2.23
CA ALA A 73 -19.77 2.31 -0.84
C ALA A 73 -18.24 2.28 -0.65
N GLY A 74 -17.47 2.49 -1.72
CA GLY A 74 -16.01 2.36 -1.74
C GLY A 74 -15.53 1.46 -2.87
N GLN A 75 -14.27 1.64 -3.27
CA GLN A 75 -13.62 0.71 -4.19
C GLN A 75 -13.05 -0.45 -3.37
N THR A 76 -13.18 -1.67 -3.89
CA THR A 76 -12.51 -2.87 -3.37
C THR A 76 -11.49 -3.33 -4.40
N LEU A 77 -10.21 -3.19 -4.08
CA LEU A 77 -9.12 -3.77 -4.87
C LEU A 77 -8.79 -5.16 -4.32
N LEU A 78 -9.11 -6.22 -5.07
CA LEU A 78 -8.65 -7.58 -4.81
C LEU A 78 -7.30 -7.79 -5.48
N VAL A 79 -6.25 -7.93 -4.69
CA VAL A 79 -4.91 -8.27 -5.17
C VAL A 79 -4.72 -9.76 -5.01
N ARG A 80 -4.26 -10.45 -6.06
CA ARG A 80 -3.72 -11.80 -5.95
C ARG A 80 -2.32 -11.80 -6.51
N ALA A 81 -1.36 -12.26 -5.72
CA ALA A 81 0.01 -12.41 -6.17
C ALA A 81 0.49 -13.85 -5.96
N THR A 82 0.94 -14.47 -7.04
CA THR A 82 1.47 -15.85 -7.09
C THR A 82 2.91 -15.84 -7.58
N LEU A 83 3.63 -16.95 -7.42
CA LEU A 83 4.93 -17.11 -8.09
C LEU A 83 4.74 -17.08 -9.64
N PRO A 84 5.79 -16.73 -10.41
CA PRO A 84 5.77 -16.85 -11.86
C PRO A 84 5.34 -18.26 -12.29
N ALA A 85 4.54 -18.36 -13.35
CA ALA A 85 3.84 -19.58 -13.81
C ALA A 85 2.63 -20.03 -12.97
N GLY A 86 2.15 -19.21 -12.03
CA GLY A 86 0.88 -19.45 -11.33
C GLY A 86 0.99 -20.38 -10.12
N ASP A 87 2.20 -20.60 -9.60
CA ASP A 87 2.40 -21.41 -8.41
C ASP A 87 1.88 -20.67 -7.16
N ALA A 88 0.88 -21.28 -6.52
CA ALA A 88 0.14 -20.77 -5.36
C ALA A 88 0.91 -20.88 -4.03
N THR A 89 2.19 -21.25 -4.08
CA THR A 89 3.08 -21.31 -2.93
C THR A 89 3.18 -19.98 -2.20
N VAL A 90 2.96 -18.85 -2.88
CA VAL A 90 2.73 -17.55 -2.23
C VAL A 90 1.37 -17.04 -2.70
N ASP A 91 0.53 -16.64 -1.74
CA ASP A 91 -0.78 -16.05 -1.99
C ASP A 91 -0.96 -14.85 -1.05
N LEU A 92 -0.93 -13.67 -1.66
CA LEU A 92 -1.29 -12.41 -1.01
C LEU A 92 -2.66 -12.00 -1.52
N SER A 93 -3.65 -11.96 -0.62
CA SER A 93 -4.99 -11.47 -0.88
C SER A 93 -5.23 -10.20 -0.10
N LEU A 94 -5.51 -9.08 -0.79
CA LEU A 94 -5.79 -7.80 -0.15
C LEU A 94 -7.13 -7.27 -0.62
N THR A 95 -7.80 -6.51 0.25
CA THR A 95 -8.92 -5.63 -0.03
C THR A 95 -8.53 -4.23 0.38
N ALA A 96 -8.44 -3.31 -0.58
CA ALA A 96 -8.14 -1.91 -0.32
C ALA A 96 -9.35 -1.01 -0.53
N GLY A 97 -9.55 -0.04 0.36
CA GLY A 97 -10.59 0.99 0.29
C GLY A 97 -10.14 2.27 -0.44
N ALA A 98 -11.03 3.26 -0.51
CA ALA A 98 -10.77 4.53 -1.20
C ALA A 98 -9.68 5.41 -0.53
N ASN A 99 -9.30 5.11 0.71
CA ASN A 99 -8.16 5.74 1.41
C ASN A 99 -6.84 4.99 1.18
N SER A 100 -6.82 4.00 0.28
CA SER A 100 -5.67 3.12 -0.01
C SER A 100 -5.18 2.26 1.16
N VAL A 101 -5.93 2.23 2.28
CA VAL A 101 -5.69 1.25 3.36
C VAL A 101 -6.17 -0.11 2.88
N ALA A 102 -5.28 -1.09 2.96
CA ALA A 102 -5.50 -2.46 2.53
C ALA A 102 -5.44 -3.42 3.72
N SER A 103 -6.32 -4.41 3.70
CA SER A 103 -6.34 -5.50 4.66
C SER A 103 -6.60 -6.83 3.97
N GLY A 104 -6.08 -7.92 4.51
CA GLY A 104 -6.35 -9.25 3.97
C GLY A 104 -5.46 -10.32 4.57
N THR A 105 -5.00 -11.26 3.75
CA THR A 105 -4.24 -12.43 4.19
C THR A 105 -2.97 -12.60 3.39
N LEU A 106 -1.90 -12.99 4.08
CA LEU A 106 -0.65 -13.42 3.47
C LEU A 106 -0.40 -14.87 3.84
N THR A 107 -0.30 -15.73 2.83
CA THR A 107 0.11 -17.12 2.96
C THR A 107 1.32 -17.37 2.09
N ALA A 108 2.34 -18.02 2.64
CA ALA A 108 3.48 -18.51 1.87
C ALA A 108 3.86 -19.91 2.34
N ARG A 109 4.28 -20.78 1.42
CA ARG A 109 4.54 -22.19 1.70
C ARG A 109 5.84 -22.73 1.15
N SER A 110 6.76 -21.94 0.62
CA SER A 110 8.13 -22.36 0.33
C SER A 110 8.92 -21.14 -0.10
N ALA A 111 10.20 -21.09 0.22
CA ALA A 111 11.20 -20.34 -0.53
C ALA A 111 12.50 -21.13 -0.44
N ALA A 112 13.33 -21.10 -1.48
CA ALA A 112 14.71 -21.55 -1.34
C ALA A 112 15.55 -20.35 -0.86
N PHE A 113 16.44 -20.57 0.12
CA PHE A 113 17.27 -19.51 0.69
C PHE A 113 18.75 -19.86 0.52
N GLY A 114 19.38 -19.31 -0.52
CA GLY A 114 20.78 -19.63 -0.85
C GLY A 114 20.93 -21.11 -1.21
N ASP A 115 22.00 -21.75 -0.70
CA ASP A 115 22.29 -23.18 -0.94
C ASP A 115 21.51 -24.12 0.00
N GLU A 116 20.86 -23.59 1.04
CA GLU A 116 20.00 -24.36 1.95
C GLU A 116 18.53 -24.25 1.54
N MET A 117 17.93 -25.39 1.19
CA MET A 117 16.48 -25.43 0.96
C MET A 117 15.75 -25.44 2.30
N LEU A 118 15.50 -24.26 2.87
CA LEU A 118 14.62 -24.08 4.03
C LEU A 118 13.19 -23.77 3.58
N ARG A 119 12.26 -24.66 3.88
CA ARG A 119 10.83 -24.41 3.70
C ARG A 119 10.34 -23.41 4.75
N VAL A 120 9.87 -22.26 4.28
CA VAL A 120 9.14 -21.27 5.09
C VAL A 120 7.63 -21.44 4.94
N THR A 121 6.93 -21.41 6.06
CA THR A 121 5.47 -21.33 6.12
C THR A 121 5.06 -20.03 6.80
N LEU A 122 4.28 -19.21 6.09
CA LEU A 122 3.62 -18.00 6.59
C LEU A 122 2.11 -18.18 6.48
N ALA A 123 1.38 -17.78 7.50
CA ALA A 123 -0.08 -17.65 7.44
C ALA A 123 -0.56 -16.61 8.45
N GLY A 124 -1.36 -15.64 8.00
CA GLY A 124 -1.90 -14.63 8.91
C GLY A 124 -2.51 -13.41 8.22
N ALA A 125 -2.94 -12.46 9.04
CA ALA A 125 -3.57 -11.22 8.61
C ALA A 125 -2.51 -10.21 8.14
N ALA A 126 -2.78 -9.54 7.03
CA ALA A 126 -1.95 -8.49 6.47
C ALA A 126 -2.70 -7.15 6.51
N LEU A 127 -2.00 -6.10 6.88
CA LEU A 127 -2.43 -4.70 6.84
C LEU A 127 -1.37 -3.88 6.12
N ALA A 128 -1.78 -2.92 5.29
CA ALA A 128 -0.87 -2.05 4.57
C ALA A 128 -1.55 -0.76 4.10
N THR A 129 -0.74 0.18 3.63
CA THR A 129 -1.21 1.28 2.78
C THR A 129 -0.56 1.14 1.40
N ILE A 130 -1.39 1.20 0.35
CA ILE A 130 -0.92 1.17 -1.02
C ILE A 130 -0.58 2.60 -1.45
N ALA A 131 0.65 2.83 -1.88
CA ALA A 131 1.12 4.10 -2.40
C ALA A 131 1.43 4.01 -3.89
N THR A 132 1.42 5.13 -4.59
CA THR A 132 1.87 5.19 -5.99
C THR A 132 3.39 5.13 -6.03
N GLY A 133 3.91 4.09 -6.68
CA GLY A 133 5.32 3.88 -6.98
C GLY A 133 5.69 4.31 -8.40
N PRO A 134 6.85 3.86 -8.90
CA PRO A 134 7.32 4.15 -10.25
C PRO A 134 6.31 3.73 -11.33
N ALA A 135 6.25 4.50 -12.42
CA ALA A 135 5.31 4.29 -13.53
C ALA A 135 3.82 4.23 -13.15
N GLY A 136 3.44 4.79 -11.99
CA GLY A 136 2.04 4.84 -11.54
C GLY A 136 1.51 3.53 -10.94
N ARG A 137 2.39 2.54 -10.72
CA ARG A 137 2.04 1.24 -10.14
C ARG A 137 1.83 1.37 -8.63
N GLY A 138 0.94 0.57 -8.06
CA GLY A 138 0.81 0.49 -6.60
C GLY A 138 2.03 -0.18 -5.97
N GLU A 139 2.38 0.23 -4.76
CA GLU A 139 3.43 -0.41 -3.95
C GLU A 139 3.01 -0.41 -2.47
N VAL A 140 3.52 -1.37 -1.70
CA VAL A 140 3.45 -1.37 -0.24
C VAL A 140 4.86 -1.21 0.29
N ARG A 141 5.11 -0.11 1.00
CA ARG A 141 6.44 0.20 1.57
C ARG A 141 6.56 -0.13 3.05
N ASP A 142 5.43 -0.12 3.75
CA ASP A 142 5.33 -0.41 5.17
C ASP A 142 4.01 -1.14 5.42
N GLY A 143 4.11 -2.46 5.52
CA GLY A 143 3.01 -3.36 5.77
C GLY A 143 3.23 -4.12 7.06
N THR A 144 2.16 -4.37 7.79
CA THR A 144 2.17 -5.20 9.00
C THR A 144 1.55 -6.56 8.71
N TYR A 145 2.22 -7.61 9.16
CA TYR A 145 1.77 -8.99 9.09
C TYR A 145 1.66 -9.56 10.52
N ASN A 146 0.48 -10.08 10.85
CA ASN A 146 0.18 -10.71 12.14
C ASN A 146 -0.14 -12.19 11.88
N GLY A 147 0.79 -13.07 12.21
CA GLY A 147 0.65 -14.49 11.92
C GLY A 147 1.83 -15.32 12.37
N ALA A 148 1.81 -16.61 12.02
CA ALA A 148 2.88 -17.51 12.35
C ALA A 148 3.90 -17.60 11.21
N ILE A 149 5.18 -17.53 11.57
CA ILE A 149 6.32 -17.90 10.73
C ILE A 149 6.85 -19.23 11.25
N ALA A 150 6.97 -20.22 10.37
CA ALA A 150 7.57 -21.50 10.70
C ALA A 150 8.61 -21.88 9.65
N LEU A 151 9.73 -22.45 10.11
CA LEU A 151 10.85 -22.86 9.30
C LEU A 151 11.11 -24.36 9.49
N ALA A 152 11.44 -25.02 8.40
CA ALA A 152 11.89 -26.41 8.39
C ALA A 152 12.84 -26.64 7.22
N PRO A 153 13.75 -27.63 7.30
CA PRO A 153 14.37 -28.19 6.10
C PRO A 153 13.31 -28.65 5.09
N ALA A 154 13.63 -28.58 3.79
CA ALA A 154 12.68 -28.92 2.72
C ALA A 154 12.04 -30.30 2.86
N ASP A 155 12.82 -31.30 3.30
CA ASP A 155 12.40 -32.69 3.40
C ASP A 155 11.92 -33.10 4.80
N ASP A 156 11.95 -32.19 5.77
CA ASP A 156 11.51 -32.49 7.14
C ASP A 156 9.96 -32.55 7.20
N PRO A 157 9.36 -33.58 7.82
CA PRO A 157 7.91 -33.64 8.00
C PRO A 157 7.36 -32.61 8.99
N ASP A 158 8.15 -32.14 9.96
CA ASP A 158 7.73 -31.11 10.91
C ASP A 158 7.97 -29.71 10.30
N PRO A 159 6.93 -28.90 10.04
CA PRO A 159 7.08 -27.55 9.48
C PRO A 159 7.75 -26.55 10.42
N ARG A 160 8.08 -26.93 11.66
CA ARG A 160 8.66 -26.06 12.69
C ARG A 160 10.02 -26.52 13.19
N SER A 161 10.61 -27.56 12.60
CA SER A 161 11.83 -28.19 13.14
C SER A 161 13.04 -27.26 13.18
N ALA A 162 13.08 -26.22 12.34
CA ALA A 162 14.12 -25.19 12.34
C ALA A 162 13.72 -23.91 13.11
N GLY A 163 12.51 -23.86 13.67
CA GLY A 163 12.02 -22.76 14.50
C GLY A 163 10.64 -22.26 14.08
N SER A 164 9.97 -21.57 15.01
CA SER A 164 8.73 -20.87 14.71
C SER A 164 8.57 -19.63 15.58
N CYS A 165 7.79 -18.67 15.09
CA CYS A 165 7.44 -17.45 15.79
C CYS A 165 5.96 -17.11 15.53
N THR A 166 5.24 -16.73 16.58
CA THR A 166 3.83 -16.29 16.51
C THR A 166 3.67 -14.85 16.96
N ALA A 167 4.73 -14.04 16.81
CA ALA A 167 4.68 -12.63 17.17
C ALA A 167 3.65 -11.89 16.30
N ALA A 168 3.13 -10.80 16.85
CA ALA A 168 2.49 -9.80 16.01
C ALA A 168 3.57 -8.91 15.38
N SER A 169 3.17 -8.07 14.43
CA SER A 169 3.99 -6.98 13.89
C SER A 169 5.25 -7.44 13.15
N HIS A 170 5.13 -8.49 12.35
CA HIS A 170 6.10 -8.72 11.27
C HIS A 170 5.95 -7.61 10.23
N HIS A 171 7.04 -7.23 9.59
CA HIS A 171 7.02 -6.21 8.56
C HIS A 171 6.99 -6.85 7.17
N TRP A 172 6.32 -6.23 6.20
CA TRP A 172 6.34 -6.68 4.82
C TRP A 172 6.24 -5.53 3.83
N THR A 173 6.80 -5.75 2.63
CA THR A 173 6.78 -4.78 1.53
C THR A 173 6.45 -5.48 0.22
N LEU A 174 5.81 -4.75 -0.69
CA LEU A 174 5.54 -5.16 -2.06
C LEU A 174 6.02 -4.07 -3.02
N ALA A 175 7.17 -4.29 -3.65
CA ALA A 175 7.82 -3.30 -4.52
C ALA A 175 7.78 -3.73 -5.98
N ALA A 176 7.51 -2.80 -6.89
CA ALA A 176 7.49 -3.06 -8.32
C ALA A 176 8.89 -3.47 -8.82
N ARG A 177 8.95 -4.45 -9.72
CA ARG A 177 10.15 -4.80 -10.50
C ARG A 177 10.12 -4.14 -11.86
#